data_AF-A0A2W5ZDI3-F1
#
_entry.id   AF-A0A2W5ZDI3-F1
#
_cell.length_a   1.000
_cell.length_b   1.000
_cell.length_c   1.000
_cell.angle_alpha   90.00
_cell.angle_beta   90.00
_cell.angle_gamma   90.00
#
_symmetry.space_group_name_H-M   'P 1'
#
loop_
_entity.id
_entity.type
_entity.pdbx_description
1 polymer ?
#
loop_
_entity_poly.entity_id
_entity_poly.type
_entity_poly.pdbx_seq_one_letter_code
_entity_poly.pdbx_strand_id
1 'polypeptide(L)'
;MSPVLSLVAFLGGVVVVVLATERLLKGLVGASRLLRVAPFVASALLAGLEAENVAVGLAASSRGDAEIALGTAFGGAIFLVCFALGIGALIAPLRFSLPRGIPGSWPPCPSLGDVPWRSSLSVGVVKRSSCSPAIGVGHQPDLRIGG
;
A
#
# COMPACT_ATOMS: atom_id res chain seq x y z
N MET A 1 -11.76 25.31 -29.60
CA MET A 1 -10.85 24.16 -29.87
C MET A 1 -11.68 23.10 -30.57
N SER A 2 -11.25 22.61 -31.74
CA SER A 2 -12.03 21.60 -32.47
C SER A 2 -12.05 20.29 -31.67
N PRO A 3 -13.22 19.59 -31.58
CA PRO A 3 -13.34 18.36 -30.77
C PRO A 3 -12.40 17.24 -31.24
N VAL A 4 -12.05 17.26 -32.53
CA VAL A 4 -11.09 16.34 -33.16
C VAL A 4 -9.70 16.49 -32.53
N LEU A 5 -9.24 17.71 -32.26
CA LEU A 5 -7.91 17.95 -31.69
C LEU A 5 -7.82 17.42 -30.25
N SER A 6 -8.89 17.59 -29.45
CA SER A 6 -8.95 17.03 -28.10
C SER A 6 -8.90 15.50 -28.10
N LEU A 7 -9.60 14.86 -29.04
CA LEU A 7 -9.61 13.40 -29.15
C LEU A 7 -8.24 12.84 -29.56
N VAL A 8 -7.58 13.49 -30.52
CA VAL A 8 -6.22 13.12 -30.94
C VAL A 8 -5.22 13.32 -29.80
N ALA A 9 -5.30 14.43 -29.08
CA ALA A 9 -4.44 14.71 -27.93
C ALA A 9 -4.63 13.68 -26.81
N PHE A 10 -5.89 13.29 -26.52
CA PHE A 10 -6.20 12.27 -25.52
C PHE A 10 -5.61 10.89 -25.91
N LEU A 11 -5.88 10.43 -27.14
CA LEU A 11 -5.36 9.15 -27.63
C LEU A 11 -3.83 9.15 -27.69
N GLY A 12 -3.22 10.25 -28.14
CA GLY A 12 -1.78 10.44 -28.14
C GLY A 12 -1.19 10.37 -26.73
N GLY A 13 -1.83 11.00 -25.76
CA GLY A 13 -1.44 10.94 -24.35
C GLY A 13 -1.45 9.51 -23.80
N VAL A 14 -2.52 8.75 -24.06
CA VAL A 14 -2.61 7.34 -23.64
C VAL A 14 -1.45 6.51 -24.21
N VAL A 15 -1.15 6.66 -25.50
CA VAL A 15 -0.05 5.94 -26.16
C VAL A 15 1.30 6.30 -25.52
N VAL A 16 1.54 7.60 -25.27
CA VAL A 16 2.78 8.08 -24.64
C VAL A 16 2.94 7.50 -23.23
N VAL A 17 1.88 7.47 -22.42
CA VAL A 17 1.93 6.90 -21.07
C VAL A 17 2.28 5.41 -21.12
N VAL A 18 1.61 4.63 -21.97
CA VAL A 18 1.89 3.18 -22.10
C VAL A 18 3.35 2.94 -22.50
N LEU A 19 3.85 3.69 -23.49
CA LEU A 19 5.25 3.57 -23.93
C LEU A 19 6.24 3.96 -22.83
N ALA A 20 5.95 5.04 -22.10
CA ALA A 20 6.79 5.53 -21.02
C ALA A 20 6.87 4.52 -19.88
N THR A 21 5.73 3.96 -19.44
CA THR A 21 5.68 2.95 -18.39
C THR A 21 6.47 1.70 -18.78
N GLU A 22 6.34 1.20 -20.00
CA GLU A 22 7.14 0.07 -20.46
C GLU A 22 8.65 0.34 -20.42
N ARG A 23 9.07 1.51 -20.89
CA ARG A 23 10.50 1.89 -20.91
C ARG A 23 11.04 2.05 -19.49
N LEU A 24 10.26 2.66 -18.61
CA LEU A 24 10.57 2.83 -17.19
C LEU A 24 10.73 1.47 -16.50
N LEU A 25 9.77 0.55 -16.69
CA LEU A 25 9.82 -0.79 -16.09
C LEU A 25 10.99 -1.61 -16.62
N LYS A 26 11.30 -1.55 -17.92
CA LYS A 26 12.47 -2.21 -18.51
C LYS A 26 13.78 -1.68 -17.89
N GLY A 27 13.88 -0.37 -17.72
CA GLY A 27 15.01 0.27 -17.03
C GLY A 27 15.13 -0.14 -15.56
N LEU A 28 14.00 -0.15 -14.84
CA LEU A 28 13.92 -0.56 -13.43
C LEU A 28 14.36 -2.02 -13.24
N VAL A 29 13.88 -2.94 -14.08
CA VAL A 29 14.26 -4.35 -14.02
C VAL A 29 15.75 -4.51 -14.33
N GLY A 30 16.29 -3.75 -15.28
CA GLY A 30 17.72 -3.70 -15.56
C GLY A 30 18.54 -3.23 -14.35
N ALA A 31 18.10 -2.14 -13.70
CA ALA A 31 18.73 -1.61 -12.50
C ALA A 31 18.64 -2.58 -11.30
N SER A 32 17.50 -3.24 -11.10
CA SER A 32 17.29 -4.23 -10.04
C SER A 32 18.25 -5.41 -10.17
N ARG A 33 18.53 -5.87 -11.40
CA ARG A 33 19.51 -6.94 -11.66
C ARG A 33 20.93 -6.51 -11.28
N LEU A 34 21.28 -5.25 -11.56
CA LEU A 34 22.59 -4.69 -11.21
C LEU A 34 22.76 -4.55 -9.70
N LEU A 35 21.70 -4.13 -9.01
CA LEU A 35 21.65 -3.96 -7.55
C LEU A 35 21.46 -5.28 -6.78
N ARG A 36 21.34 -6.43 -7.46
CA ARG A 36 21.07 -7.75 -6.87
C ARG A 36 19.81 -7.80 -5.98
N VAL A 37 18.86 -6.91 -6.23
CA VAL A 37 17.58 -6.87 -5.51
C VAL A 37 16.55 -7.65 -6.33
N ALA A 38 15.64 -8.33 -5.63
CA ALA A 38 14.52 -8.99 -6.30
C ALA A 38 13.68 -7.96 -7.08
N PRO A 39 13.36 -8.20 -8.36
CA PRO A 39 12.62 -7.26 -9.20
C PRO A 39 11.25 -6.90 -8.60
N PHE A 40 10.67 -7.81 -7.82
CA PHE A 40 9.45 -7.57 -7.04
C PHE A 40 9.58 -6.38 -6.06
N VAL A 41 10.69 -6.29 -5.33
CA VAL A 41 10.93 -5.22 -4.36
C VAL A 41 11.14 -3.89 -5.08
N ALA A 42 11.88 -3.90 -6.20
CA ALA A 42 12.07 -2.70 -7.02
C ALA A 42 10.74 -2.18 -7.58
N SER A 43 9.86 -3.07 -8.07
CA SER A 43 8.52 -2.66 -8.52
C SER A 43 7.64 -2.15 -7.38
N ALA A 44 7.73 -2.76 -6.18
CA ALA A 44 6.97 -2.32 -5.02
C ALA A 44 7.44 -0.93 -4.53
N LEU A 45 8.75 -0.68 -4.55
CA LEU A 45 9.33 0.64 -4.25
C LEU A 45 8.87 1.70 -5.26
N LEU A 46 8.90 1.36 -6.56
CA LEU A 46 8.44 2.28 -7.60
C LEU A 46 6.94 2.58 -7.45
N ALA A 47 6.11 1.59 -7.15
CA ALA A 47 4.69 1.77 -6.89
C ALA A 47 4.42 2.55 -5.59
N GLY A 48 5.33 2.51 -4.62
CA GLY A 48 5.27 3.35 -3.42
C GLY A 48 5.77 4.78 -3.65
N LEU A 49 6.56 5.01 -4.71
CA LEU A 49 7.03 6.31 -5.12
C LEU A 49 5.94 7.02 -5.92
N GLU A 50 4.99 7.64 -5.21
CA GLU A 50 3.87 8.42 -5.78
C GLU A 50 4.36 9.76 -6.36
N ALA A 51 5.21 9.69 -7.40
CA ALA A 51 5.84 10.82 -8.04
C ALA A 51 4.83 11.82 -8.65
N GLU A 52 3.69 11.32 -9.13
CA GLU A 52 2.60 12.16 -9.63
C GLU A 52 2.02 13.04 -8.53
N ASN A 53 1.81 12.47 -7.35
CA ASN A 53 1.25 13.19 -6.21
C ASN A 53 2.21 14.29 -5.71
N VAL A 54 3.51 14.01 -5.74
CA VAL A 54 4.56 15.00 -5.47
C VAL A 54 4.57 16.10 -6.53
N ALA A 55 4.46 15.74 -7.82
CA ALA A 55 4.45 16.71 -8.92
C ALA A 55 3.23 17.64 -8.88
N VAL A 56 2.03 17.09 -8.63
CA VAL A 56 0.81 17.90 -8.51
C VAL A 56 0.82 18.73 -7.23
N GLY A 57 1.29 18.17 -6.10
CA GLY A 57 1.47 18.92 -4.86
C GLY A 57 2.43 20.11 -5.02
N LEU A 58 3.54 19.91 -5.75
CA LEU A 58 4.49 20.99 -6.05
C LEU A 58 3.88 22.04 -6.98
N ALA A 59 3.13 21.61 -8.01
CA ALA A 59 2.43 22.51 -8.91
C ALA A 59 1.34 23.33 -8.19
N ALA A 60 0.60 22.73 -7.26
CA ALA A 60 -0.41 23.42 -6.45
C ALA A 60 0.22 24.38 -5.42
N SER A 61 1.31 23.97 -4.77
CA SER A 61 2.08 24.83 -3.87
C SER A 61 2.63 26.06 -4.58
N SER A 62 3.09 25.92 -5.83
CA SER A 62 3.56 27.06 -6.65
C SER A 62 2.46 28.07 -7.00
N ARG A 63 1.18 27.68 -6.91
CA ARG A 63 0.01 28.53 -7.17
C ARG A 63 -0.61 29.11 -5.90
N GLY A 64 -0.12 28.73 -4.72
CA GLY A 64 -0.64 29.17 -3.42
C GLY A 64 -1.90 28.41 -2.95
N ASP A 65 -2.34 27.39 -3.69
CA ASP A 65 -3.60 26.68 -3.45
C ASP A 65 -3.37 25.40 -2.64
N ALA A 66 -3.20 25.55 -1.32
CA ALA A 66 -2.95 24.42 -0.42
C ALA A 66 -4.11 23.41 -0.34
N GLU A 67 -5.36 23.84 -0.49
CA GLU A 67 -6.53 22.95 -0.47
C GLU A 67 -6.53 21.96 -1.64
N ILE A 68 -6.08 22.39 -2.83
CA ILE A 68 -6.01 21.55 -4.03
C ILE A 68 -4.87 20.53 -3.89
N ALA A 69 -3.75 20.94 -3.29
CA ALA A 69 -2.63 20.05 -2.99
C ALA A 69 -3.07 18.92 -2.04
N LEU A 70 -3.83 19.26 -1.00
CA LEU A 70 -4.34 18.31 0.00
C LEU A 70 -5.38 17.37 -0.63
N GLY A 71 -6.32 17.89 -1.41
CA GLY A 71 -7.31 17.09 -2.13
C GLY A 71 -6.68 16.08 -3.09
N THR A 72 -5.63 16.47 -3.81
CA THR A 72 -4.89 15.56 -4.69
C THR A 72 -4.15 14.50 -3.87
N ALA A 73 -3.51 14.90 -2.77
CA ALA A 73 -2.75 13.99 -1.91
C ALA A 73 -3.59 12.82 -1.39
N PHE A 74 -4.77 13.12 -0.86
CA PHE A 74 -5.70 12.10 -0.35
C PHE A 74 -6.44 11.38 -1.49
N GLY A 75 -6.81 12.11 -2.55
CA GLY A 75 -7.51 11.55 -3.70
C GLY A 75 -6.70 10.46 -4.41
N GLY A 76 -5.41 10.71 -4.66
CA GLY A 76 -4.51 9.74 -5.30
C GLY A 76 -4.34 8.46 -4.47
N ALA A 77 -4.11 8.62 -3.16
CA ALA A 77 -3.98 7.47 -2.25
C ALA A 77 -5.25 6.60 -2.20
N ILE A 78 -6.43 7.23 -2.12
CA ILE A 78 -7.72 6.52 -2.11
C ILE A 78 -7.96 5.85 -3.46
N PHE A 79 -7.69 6.55 -4.57
CA PHE A 79 -7.87 6.01 -5.91
C PHE A 79 -6.98 4.79 -6.15
N LEU A 80 -5.71 4.82 -5.75
CA LEU A 80 -4.79 3.70 -5.95
C LEU A 80 -5.23 2.46 -5.15
N VAL A 81 -5.67 2.63 -3.92
CA VAL A 81 -6.17 1.53 -3.09
C VAL A 81 -7.50 0.98 -3.61
N CYS A 82 -8.47 1.83 -3.92
CA CYS A 82 -9.78 1.38 -4.38
C CYS A 82 -9.75 0.83 -5.81
N PHE A 83 -9.02 1.49 -6.72
CA PHE A 83 -9.03 1.15 -8.13
C PHE A 83 -7.95 0.12 -8.46
N ALA A 84 -6.67 0.40 -8.22
CA ALA A 84 -5.60 -0.51 -8.61
C ALA A 84 -5.60 -1.79 -7.76
N LEU A 85 -5.70 -1.66 -6.44
CA LEU A 85 -5.79 -2.79 -5.51
C LEU A 85 -7.15 -3.48 -5.58
N GLY A 86 -8.26 -2.74 -5.71
CA GLY A 86 -9.59 -3.33 -5.84
C GLY A 86 -9.78 -4.13 -7.12
N ILE A 87 -9.40 -3.58 -8.29
CA ILE A 87 -9.43 -4.33 -9.56
C ILE A 87 -8.42 -5.46 -9.53
N GLY A 88 -7.22 -5.24 -8.98
CA GLY A 88 -6.20 -6.26 -8.80
C GLY A 88 -6.70 -7.45 -7.98
N ALA A 89 -7.39 -7.21 -6.86
CA ALA A 89 -7.98 -8.25 -6.03
C ALA A 89 -9.13 -9.00 -6.71
N LEU A 90 -9.86 -8.34 -7.61
CA LEU A 90 -10.93 -8.95 -8.40
C LEU A 90 -10.37 -9.91 -9.47
N ILE A 91 -9.25 -9.54 -10.10
CA ILE A 91 -8.59 -10.35 -11.15
C ILE A 91 -7.74 -11.47 -10.53
N ALA A 92 -6.97 -11.15 -9.49
CA ALA A 92 -6.06 -12.07 -8.81
C ALA A 92 -6.24 -11.94 -7.28
N PRO A 93 -7.04 -12.83 -6.66
CA PRO A 93 -7.28 -12.75 -5.22
C PRO A 93 -5.97 -12.94 -4.45
N LEU A 94 -5.59 -11.93 -3.67
CA LEU A 94 -4.38 -11.92 -2.86
C LEU A 94 -4.48 -13.00 -1.76
N ARG A 95 -3.75 -14.10 -1.93
CA ARG A 95 -3.62 -15.17 -0.92
C ARG A 95 -2.52 -14.79 0.07
N PHE A 96 -2.89 -14.22 1.21
CA PHE A 96 -1.94 -13.96 2.29
C PHE A 96 -1.73 -15.23 3.12
N SER A 97 -0.52 -15.79 3.11
CA SER A 97 -0.12 -16.81 4.06
C SER A 97 0.48 -16.12 5.29
N LEU A 98 -0.27 -16.09 6.38
CA LEU A 98 0.20 -15.60 7.67
C LEU A 98 1.39 -16.46 8.12
N PRO A 99 2.53 -15.87 8.50
CA PRO A 99 3.64 -16.61 9.10
C PRO A 99 3.16 -17.35 10.36
N ARG A 100 3.09 -18.68 10.30
CA ARG A 100 2.76 -19.56 11.46
C ARG A 100 3.97 -19.72 12.38
N GLY A 101 4.51 -18.61 12.85
CA GLY A 101 5.77 -18.58 13.58
C GLY A 101 5.92 -17.35 14.44
N ILE A 102 4.84 -16.88 15.06
CA ILE A 102 4.92 -15.92 16.16
C ILE A 102 4.91 -16.76 17.45
N PRO A 103 6.06 -17.04 18.10
CA PRO A 103 6.03 -17.52 19.48
C PRO A 103 5.23 -16.50 20.29
N GLY A 104 4.34 -16.94 21.17
CA GLY A 104 3.48 -16.08 21.99
C GLY A 104 4.21 -15.18 23.00
N SER A 105 5.42 -14.72 22.69
CA SER A 105 6.24 -13.80 23.46
C SER A 105 6.25 -12.39 22.87
N TRP A 106 5.24 -12.01 22.07
CA TRP A 106 5.00 -10.58 21.87
C TRP A 106 4.95 -9.94 23.25
N PRO A 107 5.67 -8.83 23.48
CA PRO A 107 5.49 -8.08 24.71
C PRO A 107 3.98 -7.84 24.85
N PRO A 108 3.40 -8.02 26.05
CA PRO A 108 2.00 -7.67 26.26
C PRO A 108 1.80 -6.29 25.67
N CYS A 109 0.83 -6.16 24.77
CA CYS A 109 0.54 -4.89 24.09
C CYS A 109 0.66 -3.76 25.11
N PRO A 110 1.46 -2.71 24.85
CA PRO A 110 1.39 -1.51 25.66
C PRO A 110 -0.08 -1.15 25.77
N SER A 111 -0.58 -1.04 27.01
CA SER A 111 -1.94 -0.62 27.27
C SER A 111 -2.23 0.58 26.38
N LEU A 112 -3.31 0.52 25.59
CA LEU A 112 -3.72 1.58 24.67
C LEU A 112 -3.93 2.96 25.33
N GLY A 113 -3.73 3.07 26.65
CA GLY A 113 -3.69 4.31 27.42
C GLY A 113 -2.37 5.08 27.31
N ASP A 114 -1.26 4.43 26.94
CA ASP A 114 0.08 5.05 26.97
C ASP A 114 0.54 5.58 25.61
N VAL A 115 -0.33 5.59 24.59
CA VAL A 115 0.01 6.10 23.26
C VAL A 115 -0.22 7.62 23.21
N PRO A 116 0.85 8.44 23.16
CA PRO A 116 0.74 9.91 23.29
C PRO A 116 -0.01 10.60 22.14
N TRP A 117 -0.23 9.89 21.02
CA TRP A 117 -0.85 10.44 19.80
C TRP A 117 -2.37 10.24 19.72
N ARG A 118 -3.00 9.64 20.75
CA ARG A 118 -4.44 9.30 20.76
C ARG A 118 -5.36 10.51 20.59
N SER A 119 -4.90 11.70 20.94
CA SER A 119 -5.67 12.95 20.82
C SER A 119 -5.71 13.55 19.40
N SER A 120 -4.92 13.05 18.44
CA SER A 120 -4.86 13.60 17.06
C SER A 120 -5.63 12.78 16.02
N LEU A 121 -6.15 11.60 16.36
CA LEU A 121 -6.89 10.74 15.42
C LEU A 121 -8.41 10.84 15.65
N SER A 122 -9.00 11.92 15.16
CA SER A 122 -10.46 12.07 15.01
C SER A 122 -11.01 11.36 13.77
N VAL A 123 -10.20 10.59 13.04
CA VAL A 123 -10.64 9.84 11.86
C VAL A 123 -10.85 8.39 12.24
N GLY A 124 -12.12 8.01 12.38
CA GLY A 124 -12.60 6.70 12.85
C GLY A 124 -12.30 5.55 11.90
N VAL A 125 -11.05 5.10 11.83
CA VAL A 125 -10.62 3.90 11.08
C VAL A 125 -9.81 2.97 11.97
N VAL A 126 -10.35 2.54 13.11
CA VAL A 126 -10.05 1.21 13.70
C VAL A 126 -11.27 0.76 14.50
N LYS A 127 -12.21 0.09 13.83
CA LYS A 127 -13.28 -0.64 14.50
C LYS A 127 -12.71 -1.98 14.98
N ARG A 128 -12.32 -1.96 16.25
CA ARG A 128 -12.04 -3.08 17.16
C ARG A 128 -12.87 -4.32 16.79
N SER A 129 -12.26 -5.33 16.20
CA SER A 129 -12.88 -6.66 16.05
C SER A 129 -11.89 -7.76 16.43
N SER A 130 -12.24 -8.44 17.52
CA SER A 130 -11.83 -9.80 17.90
C SER A 130 -10.38 -10.05 18.31
N CYS A 131 -10.02 -9.58 19.51
CA CYS A 131 -9.27 -10.42 20.45
C CYS A 131 -10.29 -11.09 21.38
N SER A 132 -10.63 -12.35 21.12
CA SER A 132 -11.27 -13.21 22.12
C SER A 132 -10.40 -14.47 22.25
N PRO A 133 -9.69 -14.67 23.36
CA PRO A 133 -8.99 -15.92 23.63
C PRO A 133 -9.96 -16.85 24.36
N ALA A 134 -10.55 -17.78 23.62
CA ALA A 134 -11.26 -18.93 24.21
C ALA A 134 -10.59 -20.21 23.70
N ILE A 135 -9.48 -20.58 24.33
CA ILE A 135 -8.92 -21.94 24.31
C ILE A 135 -8.49 -22.15 25.78
N GLY A 136 -9.31 -22.70 26.67
CA GLY A 136 -9.90 -24.03 26.53
C GLY A 136 -8.81 -25.06 26.87
N VAL A 137 -8.40 -25.10 28.13
CA VAL A 137 -7.42 -26.07 28.66
C VAL A 137 -8.06 -27.46 28.60
N GLY A 138 -7.77 -28.18 27.52
CA GLY A 138 -8.11 -29.59 27.33
C GLY A 138 -6.85 -30.46 27.38
N HIS A 139 -6.57 -30.97 28.58
CA HIS A 139 -6.10 -32.33 28.85
C HIS A 139 -5.11 -32.98 27.85
N GLN A 140 -3.85 -33.12 28.26
CA GLN A 140 -2.96 -34.17 27.74
C GLN A 140 -2.51 -35.07 28.91
N PRO A 141 -2.75 -36.40 28.85
CA PRO A 141 -2.24 -37.35 29.82
C PRO A 141 -0.79 -37.75 29.51
N ASP A 142 -0.08 -38.10 30.58
CA ASP A 142 1.17 -38.86 30.71
C ASP A 142 1.84 -39.42 29.44
N LEU A 143 3.14 -39.11 29.29
CA LEU A 143 4.10 -40.03 28.70
C LEU A 143 5.45 -39.94 29.44
N ARG A 144 5.62 -40.94 30.30
CA ARG A 144 6.78 -41.33 31.09
C ARG A 144 7.80 -42.05 30.19
N ILE A 145 9.04 -41.56 30.10
CA ILE A 145 10.29 -42.28 29.77
C ILE A 145 11.39 -41.46 30.48
N GLY A 146 12.12 -41.89 31.51
CA GLY A 146 12.79 -43.17 31.70
C GLY A 146 14.30 -42.93 31.49
N GLY A 147 15.09 -42.90 32.57
CA GLY A 147 16.53 -42.71 32.56
C GLY A 147 17.05 -42.09 33.85
#